data_AF-A0A543I2D1-F1
#
_entry.id   AF-A0A543I2D1-F1
#
_cell.length_a   1.000
_cell.length_b   1.000
_cell.length_c   1.000
_cell.angle_alpha   90.00
_cell.angle_beta   90.00
_cell.angle_gamma   90.00
#
_symmetry.space_group_name_H-M   'P 1'
#
loop_
_entity.id
_entity.type
_entity.pdbx_description
1 polymer ?
#
loop_
_entity_poly.entity_id
_entity_poly.type
_entity_poly.pdbx_seq_one_letter_code
_entity_poly.pdbx_strand_id
1 'polypeptide(L)' 'MTRRLPTPQCPIRVGEPCTLCFPGATGPQDCGLVYLVESDDEMRELLAEKRREVLTTRKAVRAAS' A
#
# COMPACT_ATOMS: atom_id res chain seq x y z
N MET A 1 11.92 19.14 -18.91
CA MET A 1 12.18 18.48 -17.61
C MET A 1 11.01 17.57 -17.29
N THR A 2 11.13 16.26 -17.53
CA THR A 2 10.08 15.29 -17.20
C THR A 2 10.08 15.07 -15.69
N ARG A 3 9.08 15.63 -14.99
CA ARG A 3 8.87 15.37 -13.56
C ARG A 3 8.51 13.89 -13.41
N ARG A 4 9.32 13.09 -12.72
CA ARG A 4 8.93 11.71 -12.38
C ARG A 4 7.76 11.80 -11.42
N LEU A 5 6.58 11.35 -11.85
CA LEU A 5 5.44 11.17 -10.97
C LEU A 5 5.74 9.99 -10.04
N PRO A 6 5.38 10.09 -8.74
CA PRO A 6 5.51 8.96 -7.82
C PRO A 6 4.72 7.76 -8.32
N THR A 7 5.29 6.55 -8.26
CA THR A 7 4.56 5.33 -8.58
C THR A 7 3.51 5.06 -7.50
N PRO A 8 2.22 4.98 -7.85
CA PRO A 8 1.17 4.70 -6.88
C PRO A 8 1.41 3.34 -6.22
N GLN A 9 1.25 3.28 -4.89
CA GLN A 9 1.44 2.07 -4.09
C GLN A 9 0.10 1.44 -3.74
N CYS A 10 0.07 0.13 -3.55
CA CYS A 10 -1.12 -0.57 -3.05
C CYS A 10 -1.29 -0.30 -1.55
N PRO A 11 -2.46 0.18 -1.07
CA PRO A 11 -2.67 0.40 0.36
C PRO A 11 -2.68 -0.88 1.18
N ILE A 12 -3.02 -2.02 0.56
CA ILE A 12 -3.16 -3.34 1.19
C ILE A 12 -1.87 -4.15 1.08
N ARG A 13 -1.30 -4.26 -0.13
CA ARG A 13 -0.02 -4.92 -0.35
C ARG A 13 1.13 -3.95 -0.08
N VAL A 14 1.44 -3.77 1.20
CA VAL A 14 2.40 -2.76 1.65
C VAL A 14 3.77 -3.00 1.02
N GLY A 15 4.24 -2.01 0.26
CA GLY A 15 5.54 -2.06 -0.42
C GLY A 15 5.48 -2.48 -1.89
N GLU A 16 4.30 -2.90 -2.38
CA GLU A 16 4.08 -3.20 -3.79
C GLU A 16 3.40 -2.02 -4.52
N PRO A 17 3.75 -1.77 -5.80
CA PRO A 17 3.01 -0.81 -6.62
C PRO A 17 1.57 -1.28 -6.81
N CYS A 18 0.65 -0.34 -7.03
CA CYS A 18 -0.71 -0.68 -7.41
C CYS A 18 -0.72 -1.32 -8.80
N THR A 19 -1.35 -2.49 -8.93
CA THR A 19 -1.41 -3.24 -10.19
C THR A 19 -2.77 -3.18 -10.88
N LEU A 20 -3.70 -2.33 -10.40
CA LEU A 20 -5.04 -2.16 -10.99
C LEU A 20 -5.77 -3.50 -11.18
N CYS A 21 -5.90 -4.28 -10.10
CA CYS A 21 -6.27 -5.70 -10.14
C CYS A 21 -7.63 -6.04 -10.75
N PHE A 22 -8.51 -5.06 -11.00
CA PHE A 22 -9.83 -5.28 -11.59
C PHE A 22 -10.05 -4.36 -12.80
N PRO A 23 -10.86 -4.79 -13.79
CA PRO A 23 -11.11 -4.00 -15.00
C PRO A 23 -11.71 -2.62 -14.68
N GLY A 24 -11.14 -1.57 -15.30
CA GLY A 24 -11.61 -0.20 -15.12
C GLY A 24 -11.05 0.52 -13.90
N ALA A 25 -10.20 -0.12 -13.09
CA ALA A 25 -9.52 0.53 -11.97
C ALA A 25 -8.63 1.68 -12.45
N THR A 26 -8.76 2.84 -11.83
CA THR A 26 -7.85 3.98 -12.01
C THR A 26 -6.96 4.21 -10.79
N GLY A 27 -7.28 3.57 -9.67
CA GLY A 27 -6.49 3.64 -8.44
C GLY A 27 -7.12 2.92 -7.26
N PRO A 28 -6.58 3.12 -6.05
CA PRO A 28 -7.06 2.46 -4.85
C PRO A 28 -8.51 2.77 -4.47
N GLN A 29 -9.01 3.96 -4.81
CA GLN A 29 -10.40 4.38 -4.56
C GLN A 29 -11.43 3.49 -5.25
N ASP A 30 -11.04 2.84 -6.34
CA ASP A 30 -11.91 1.96 -7.10
C ASP A 30 -11.87 0.52 -6.54
N CYS A 31 -10.95 0.21 -5.61
CA CYS A 31 -10.69 -1.15 -5.13
C CYS A 31 -11.60 -1.58 -3.99
N GLY A 32 -12.47 -2.57 -4.23
CA GLY A 32 -13.37 -3.11 -3.21
C GLY A 32 -12.67 -3.66 -1.96
N LEU A 33 -11.46 -4.22 -2.09
CA LEU A 33 -10.70 -4.69 -0.92
C LEU A 33 -10.22 -3.52 -0.04
N VAL A 34 -9.81 -2.41 -0.65
CA VAL A 34 -9.45 -1.20 0.10
C VAL A 34 -10.67 -0.70 0.86
N TYR A 35 -11.84 -0.62 0.21
CA TYR A 35 -13.09 -0.25 0.86
C TYR A 35 -13.40 -1.14 2.09
N LEU A 36 -13.35 -2.47 1.93
CA LEU A 36 -13.66 -3.38 3.03
C LEU A 36 -12.71 -3.23 4.21
N VAL A 37 -11.41 -3.12 3.95
CA VAL A 37 -10.40 -2.97 5.01
C VAL A 37 -10.49 -1.59 5.67
N GLU A 38 -10.75 -0.52 4.92
CA GLU A 38 -10.87 0.84 5.47
C GLU A 38 -12.22 1.11 6.15
N SER A 39 -13.23 0.28 5.93
CA SER A 39 -14.53 0.40 6.60
C SER A 39 -14.61 -0.36 7.92
N ASP A 40 -13.60 -1.19 8.23
CA ASP A 40 -13.55 -2.03 9.42
C ASP A 40 -12.38 -1.61 10.32
N ASP A 41 -12.67 -1.18 11.55
CA ASP A 41 -11.67 -0.58 12.43
C ASP A 41 -10.58 -1.57 12.85
N GLU A 42 -10.93 -2.84 13.10
CA GLU A 42 -9.96 -3.89 13.44
C GLU A 42 -9.02 -4.14 12.25
N MET A 43 -9.57 -4.24 11.05
CA MET A 43 -8.79 -4.44 9.84
C MET A 43 -7.87 -3.24 9.54
N ARG A 44 -8.30 -2.00 9.85
CA ARG A 44 -7.46 -0.82 9.75
C ARG A 44 -6.28 -0.85 10.72
N GLU A 45 -6.51 -1.30 11.95
CA GLU A 45 -5.46 -1.43 12.96
C GLU A 45 -4.43 -2.47 12.55
N LEU A 46 -4.88 -3.64 12.10
CA LEU A 46 -4.02 -4.69 11.54
C LEU A 46 -3.21 -4.20 10.33
N LEU A 47 -3.83 -3.41 9.44
CA LEU A 47 -3.12 -2.82 8.32
C LEU A 47 -2.05 -1.81 8.78
N ALA A 48 -2.35 -1.02 9.82
CA ALA A 48 -1.39 -0.10 10.42
C ALA A 48 -0.19 -0.84 11.04
N GLU A 49 -0.42 -1.99 11.68
CA GLU A 49 0.64 -2.88 12.17
C GLU A 49 1.53 -3.39 11.05
N LYS A 50 0.94 -3.96 10.00
CA LYS A 50 1.69 -4.42 8.81
C LYS A 50 2.52 -3.30 8.18
N ARG A 51 2.00 -2.06 8.14
CA ARG A 51 2.76 -0.90 7.66
C ARG A 51 3.98 -0.62 8.53
N ARG A 52 3.85 -0.71 9.86
CA ARG A 52 4.99 -0.55 10.77
C ARG A 52 6.03 -1.64 10.56
N GLU A 53 5.63 -2.90 10.44
CA GLU A 53 6.52 -4.04 10.19
C GLU A 53 7.33 -3.90 8.90
N VAL A 54 6.70 -3.47 7.81
CA VAL A 54 7.41 -3.25 6.54
C VAL A 54 8.39 -2.08 6.66
N LEU A 55 8.01 -1.01 7.36
CA LEU A 55 8.90 0.13 7.57
C LEU A 55 10.13 -0.24 8.43
N THR A 56 9.95 -1.04 9.49
CA THR A 56 11.07 -1.52 10.31
C THR A 56 11.98 -2.44 9.49
N THR A 57 11.40 -3.36 8.71
CA THR A 57 12.14 -4.26 7.82
C THR A 57 12.94 -3.49 6.78
N ARG A 58 12.34 -2.51 6.09
CA ARG A 58 13.02 -1.67 5.09
C ARG A 58 14.15 -0.85 5.72
N LYS A 59 13.96 -0.33 6.94
CA LYS A 59 15.03 0.37 7.68
C LYS A 59 16.19 -0.57 8.00
N ALA A 60 15.90 -1.79 8.46
CA ALA A 60 16.93 -2.79 8.75
C ALA A 60 17.73 -3.17 7.49
N VAL A 61 17.05 -3.46 6.37
CA VAL A 61 17.70 -3.75 5.08
C VAL A 61 18.60 -2.60 4.64
N ARG A 62 18.11 -1.35 4.75
CA ARG A 62 18.89 -0.16 4.38
C ARG A 62 20.10 0.08 5.30
N ALA A 63 20.02 -0.27 6.59
CA ALA A 63 21.14 -0.12 7.52
C ALA A 63 22.23 -1.18 7.31
N ALA A 64 21.87 -2.33 6.73
CA ALA A 64 22.80 -3.41 6.40
C ALA A 64 23.43 -3.30 4.99
N SER A 65 23.00 -2.31 4.19
CA SER A 65 23.52 -2.01 2.85
C SER A 65 24.48 -0.82 2.89
#